data_AF-A0A1V6J0Z8-F1
#
_entry.id   AF-A0A1V6J0Z8-F1
#
_cell.length_a   1.000
_cell.length_b   1.000
_cell.length_c   1.000
_cell.angle_alpha   90.00
_cell.angle_beta   90.00
_cell.angle_gamma   90.00
#
_symmetry.space_group_name_H-M   'P 1'
#
loop_
_entity.id
_entity.type
_entity.pdbx_description
1 polymer ?
#
loop_
_entity_poly.entity_id
_entity_poly.type
_entity_poly.pdbx_seq_one_letter_code
_entity_poly.pdbx_strand_id
1 'polypeptide(L)'
;MNTRITLFLLFTMLTAVGFAKDRNSQQTKQNPEEEQSMKEVHDFLRTCGVYYIATVDIDQPRVRPFGTAVIFEQKLYIQTGRKKNVARQMMANPKVEICAYDASKGTWLRIEAKVVPDERLEAKQYILDQYPQLKSMYKAEDENTLVLYLKDATATFNSFSSPARTVKF
;
A
#
# COMPACT_ATOMS: atom_id res chain seq x y z
N MET A 1 17.61 10.56 65.50
CA MET A 1 16.24 11.06 65.29
C MET A 1 16.13 11.43 63.81
N ASN A 2 15.76 10.49 62.93
CA ASN A 2 14.37 10.08 62.63
C ASN A 2 13.57 11.34 62.25
N THR A 3 13.04 11.51 61.04
CA THR A 3 12.32 10.56 60.18
C THR A 3 12.12 11.26 58.81
N ARG A 4 11.75 10.51 57.77
CA ARG A 4 11.32 10.97 56.41
C ARG A 4 12.34 10.83 55.27
N ILE A 5 13.05 9.72 55.29
CA ILE A 5 13.36 8.98 54.06
C ILE A 5 12.14 8.07 53.83
N THR A 6 11.65 7.95 52.59
CA THR A 6 10.53 7.10 52.08
C THR A 6 9.29 7.87 51.61
N LEU A 7 9.39 8.63 50.50
CA LEU A 7 8.22 8.87 49.62
C LEU A 7 8.58 9.40 48.21
N PHE A 8 9.68 8.95 47.61
CA PHE A 8 10.08 9.43 46.27
C PHE A 8 10.31 8.32 45.23
N LEU A 9 9.75 7.13 45.46
CA LEU A 9 9.88 5.97 44.57
C LEU A 9 8.53 5.43 44.06
N LEU A 10 7.41 6.11 44.32
CA LEU A 10 6.09 5.66 43.89
C LEU A 10 5.37 6.62 42.93
N PHE A 11 6.08 7.58 42.32
CA PHE A 11 5.47 8.54 41.39
C PHE A 11 5.96 8.45 39.94
N THR A 12 6.97 7.62 39.65
CA THR A 12 7.50 7.44 38.27
C THR A 12 6.98 6.20 37.55
N MET A 13 6.23 5.31 38.23
CA MET A 13 5.54 4.19 37.57
C MET A 13 4.17 4.58 36.99
N LEU A 14 3.56 5.69 37.43
CA LEU A 14 2.23 6.08 36.96
C LEU A 14 2.24 6.79 35.59
N THR A 15 3.37 7.36 35.17
CA THR A 15 3.50 8.01 33.85
C THR A 15 3.76 7.02 32.71
N ALA A 16 4.37 5.86 33.00
CA ALA A 16 4.58 4.80 32.01
C ALA A 16 3.26 4.11 31.58
N VAL A 17 2.26 4.05 32.48
CA VAL A 17 0.95 3.46 32.18
C VAL A 17 0.07 4.42 31.35
N GLY A 18 0.24 5.74 31.54
CA GLY A 18 -0.47 6.77 30.75
C GLY A 18 -0.04 6.80 29.28
N PHE A 19 1.26 6.70 28.99
CA PHE A 19 1.78 6.70 27.61
C PHE A 19 1.53 5.41 26.82
N ALA A 20 1.22 4.30 27.50
CA ALA A 20 0.89 3.05 26.83
C ALA A 20 -0.56 2.99 26.35
N LYS A 21 -1.46 3.78 26.95
CA LYS A 21 -2.91 3.73 26.65
C LYS A 21 -3.29 4.52 25.39
N ASP A 22 -2.50 5.55 25.04
CA ASP A 22 -2.79 6.40 23.87
C ASP A 22 -2.20 5.90 22.54
N ARG A 23 -1.31 4.90 22.57
CA ARG A 23 -0.82 4.22 21.34
C ARG A 23 -1.84 3.32 20.66
N ASN A 24 -3.01 3.10 21.30
CA ASN A 24 -4.07 2.23 20.78
C ASN A 24 -5.24 3.00 20.15
N SER A 25 -5.07 4.30 19.86
CA SER A 25 -6.11 5.18 19.31
C SER A 25 -6.10 5.32 17.78
N GLN A 26 -5.29 4.52 17.06
CA GLN A 26 -5.28 4.47 15.58
C GLN A 26 -5.23 3.05 15.01
N GLN A 27 -5.83 2.06 15.67
CA GLN A 27 -6.36 0.91 14.95
C GLN A 27 -7.78 1.28 14.51
N THR A 28 -7.91 1.76 13.27
CA THR A 28 -9.19 1.83 12.57
C THR A 28 -9.88 0.48 12.71
N LYS A 29 -11.09 0.48 13.28
CA LYS A 29 -11.93 -0.73 13.32
C LYS A 29 -12.01 -1.30 11.91
N GLN A 30 -11.56 -2.53 11.76
CA GLN A 30 -11.50 -3.24 10.49
C GLN A 30 -12.90 -3.31 9.87
N ASN A 31 -13.03 -2.96 8.58
CA ASN A 31 -14.24 -3.13 7.80
C ASN A 31 -14.09 -4.41 6.93
N PRO A 32 -14.78 -5.52 7.25
CA PRO A 32 -14.67 -6.77 6.49
C PRO A 32 -15.01 -6.62 5.00
N GLU A 33 -15.85 -5.64 4.65
CA GLU A 33 -16.23 -5.38 3.26
C GLU A 33 -15.07 -4.76 2.45
N GLU A 34 -14.28 -3.87 3.06
CA GLU A 34 -13.10 -3.26 2.43
C GLU A 34 -11.99 -4.30 2.22
N GLU A 35 -11.78 -5.18 3.20
CA GLU A 35 -10.81 -6.28 3.06
C GLU A 35 -11.18 -7.23 1.93
N GLN A 36 -12.47 -7.60 1.84
CA GLN A 36 -12.97 -8.44 0.75
C GLN A 36 -12.85 -7.73 -0.61
N SER A 37 -13.14 -6.43 -0.67
CA SER A 37 -13.00 -5.61 -1.88
C SER A 37 -11.55 -5.51 -2.35
N MET A 38 -10.61 -5.27 -1.44
CA MET A 38 -9.18 -5.24 -1.73
C MET A 38 -8.68 -6.59 -2.23
N LYS A 39 -9.15 -7.70 -1.62
CA LYS A 39 -8.81 -9.05 -2.07
C LYS A 39 -9.31 -9.32 -3.49
N GLU A 40 -10.55 -8.92 -3.80
CA GLU A 40 -11.10 -9.04 -5.14
C GLU A 40 -10.26 -8.26 -6.18
N VAL A 41 -9.87 -7.03 -5.85
CA VAL A 41 -9.01 -6.19 -6.69
C VAL A 41 -7.62 -6.83 -6.89
N HIS A 42 -6.99 -7.29 -5.81
CA HIS A 42 -5.71 -8.00 -5.87
C HIS A 42 -5.78 -9.22 -6.78
N ASP A 43 -6.79 -10.07 -6.60
CA ASP A 43 -6.94 -11.30 -7.36
C ASP A 43 -7.16 -11.02 -8.85
N PHE A 44 -7.92 -9.96 -9.18
CA PHE A 44 -8.10 -9.52 -10.57
C PHE A 44 -6.78 -9.08 -11.22
N LEU A 45 -5.97 -8.26 -10.52
CA LEU A 45 -4.65 -7.85 -11.00
C LEU A 45 -3.73 -9.06 -11.22
N ARG A 46 -3.78 -10.04 -10.30
CA ARG A 46 -3.01 -11.29 -10.43
C ARG A 46 -3.45 -12.15 -11.59
N THR A 47 -4.75 -12.25 -11.86
CA THR A 47 -5.28 -12.94 -13.05
C THR A 47 -4.80 -12.29 -14.34
N CYS A 48 -4.77 -10.95 -14.39
CA CYS A 48 -4.26 -10.24 -15.56
C CYS A 48 -2.75 -10.39 -15.75
N GLY A 49 -2.00 -10.58 -14.66
CA GLY A 49 -0.54 -10.74 -14.63
C GLY A 49 0.22 -9.44 -14.88
N VAL A 50 -0.12 -8.73 -15.96
CA VAL A 50 0.38 -7.39 -16.27
C VAL A 50 -0.78 -6.40 -16.21
N TYR A 51 -0.56 -5.28 -15.56
CA TYR A 51 -1.45 -4.12 -15.55
C TYR A 51 -0.66 -2.86 -15.91
N TYR A 52 -1.37 -1.78 -16.21
CA TYR A 52 -0.77 -0.52 -16.62
C TYR A 52 -1.05 0.53 -15.57
N ILE A 53 0.00 1.19 -15.08
CA ILE A 53 -0.15 2.32 -14.16
C ILE A 53 0.10 3.61 -14.93
N ALA A 54 -0.80 4.58 -14.76
CA ALA A 54 -0.71 5.93 -15.26
C ALA A 54 -0.22 6.88 -14.16
N THR A 55 0.63 7.82 -14.55
CA THR A 55 1.11 8.93 -13.72
C THR A 55 1.12 10.20 -14.57
N VAL A 56 1.34 11.35 -13.93
CA VAL A 56 1.50 12.63 -14.63
C VAL A 56 2.89 13.18 -14.36
N ASP A 57 3.53 13.68 -15.40
CA ASP A 57 4.81 14.37 -15.36
C ASP A 57 4.60 15.82 -15.79
N ILE A 58 4.38 16.71 -14.81
CA ILE A 58 3.94 18.09 -15.01
C ILE A 58 2.54 18.13 -15.67
N ASP A 59 2.49 18.18 -17.00
CA ASP A 59 1.28 18.17 -17.82
C ASP A 59 1.16 16.91 -18.69
N GLN A 60 2.24 16.14 -18.85
CA GLN A 60 2.31 14.99 -19.74
C GLN A 60 1.84 13.72 -19.02
N PRO A 61 0.76 13.06 -19.48
CA PRO A 61 0.41 11.72 -19.02
C PRO A 61 1.49 10.72 -19.40
N ARG A 62 1.75 9.76 -18.51
CA ARG A 62 2.72 8.69 -18.71
C ARG A 62 2.09 7.37 -18.30
N VAL A 63 2.39 6.30 -19.03
CA VAL A 63 1.87 4.95 -18.76
C VAL A 63 2.96 3.90 -19.00
N ARG A 64 2.93 2.80 -18.25
CA ARG A 64 3.90 1.70 -18.35
C ARG A 64 3.33 0.42 -17.69
N PRO A 65 3.82 -0.77 -18.09
CA PRO A 65 3.43 -2.02 -17.46
C PRO A 65 4.04 -2.18 -16.06
N PHE A 66 3.25 -2.75 -15.16
CA PHE A 66 3.63 -3.26 -13.84
C PHE A 66 3.07 -4.70 -13.71
N GLY A 67 3.62 -5.48 -12.77
CA GLY A 67 3.19 -6.86 -12.51
C GLY A 67 3.23 -7.27 -11.04
N THR A 68 3.47 -6.31 -10.14
CA THR A 68 3.51 -6.55 -8.70
C THR A 68 2.21 -6.09 -8.05
N ALA A 69 1.57 -6.97 -7.28
CA ALA A 69 0.42 -6.64 -6.44
C ALA A 69 0.47 -7.56 -5.24
N VAL A 70 0.52 -7.00 -4.03
CA VAL A 70 0.61 -7.76 -2.79
C VAL A 70 -0.22 -7.10 -1.72
N ILE A 71 -0.97 -7.88 -0.95
CA ILE A 71 -1.62 -7.39 0.26
C ILE A 71 -0.66 -7.59 1.44
N PHE A 72 -0.33 -6.51 2.15
CA PHE A 72 0.46 -6.54 3.39
C PHE A 72 -0.20 -5.61 4.41
N GLU A 73 -0.43 -6.08 5.63
CA GLU A 73 -1.09 -5.30 6.70
C GLU A 73 -2.36 -4.57 6.24
N GLN A 74 -3.23 -5.29 5.51
CA GLN A 74 -4.49 -4.77 4.97
C GLN A 74 -4.33 -3.58 4.01
N LYS A 75 -3.25 -3.54 3.23
CA LYS A 75 -3.07 -2.56 2.16
C LYS A 75 -2.55 -3.24 0.91
N LEU A 76 -2.98 -2.75 -0.25
CA LEU A 76 -2.49 -3.23 -1.55
C LEU A 76 -1.22 -2.46 -1.95
N TYR A 77 -0.13 -3.20 -2.15
CA TYR A 77 1.19 -2.68 -2.49
C TYR A 77 1.58 -2.95 -3.94
N ILE A 78 2.35 -2.00 -4.47
CA ILE A 78 3.12 -2.09 -5.72
C ILE A 78 4.60 -1.87 -5.41
N GLN A 79 5.47 -2.32 -6.31
CA GLN A 79 6.92 -2.18 -6.17
C GLN A 79 7.54 -1.53 -7.40
N THR A 80 8.54 -0.66 -7.18
CA THR A 80 9.39 -0.11 -8.24
C THR A 80 10.78 0.26 -7.70
N GLY A 81 11.63 0.78 -8.60
CA GLY A 81 12.93 1.32 -8.24
C GLY A 81 12.89 2.83 -8.04
N ARG A 82 13.42 3.35 -6.94
CA ARG A 82 13.47 4.79 -6.60
C ARG A 82 14.17 5.62 -7.67
N LYS A 83 15.17 5.06 -8.35
CA LYS A 83 15.92 5.72 -9.43
C LYS A 83 15.11 5.93 -10.72
N LYS A 84 13.94 5.30 -10.86
CA LYS A 84 13.13 5.36 -12.09
C LYS A 84 12.30 6.65 -12.17
N ASN A 85 12.01 7.10 -13.39
CA ASN A 85 11.15 8.26 -13.62
C ASN A 85 9.76 8.11 -13.00
N VAL A 86 9.17 6.91 -13.02
CA VAL A 86 7.86 6.65 -12.41
C VAL A 86 7.86 6.93 -10.90
N ALA A 87 8.95 6.61 -10.19
CA ALA A 87 9.07 6.92 -8.77
C ALA A 87 9.09 8.44 -8.54
N ARG A 88 9.92 9.17 -9.31
CA ARG A 88 9.97 10.64 -9.23
C ARG A 88 8.61 11.29 -9.51
N GLN A 89 7.89 10.79 -10.53
CA GLN A 89 6.55 11.27 -10.88
C GLN A 89 5.55 11.03 -9.74
N MET A 90 5.54 9.82 -9.16
CA MET A 90 4.68 9.49 -8.03
C MET A 90 5.01 10.29 -6.74
N MET A 91 6.27 10.65 -6.52
CA MET A 91 6.65 11.51 -5.40
C MET A 91 6.26 12.98 -5.61
N ALA A 92 6.27 13.45 -6.86
CA ALA A 92 5.82 14.81 -7.20
C ALA A 92 4.29 14.93 -7.22
N ASN A 93 3.59 13.91 -7.72
CA ASN A 93 2.14 13.80 -7.72
C ASN A 93 1.73 12.36 -7.37
N PRO A 94 1.21 12.10 -6.16
CA PRO A 94 0.91 10.75 -5.70
C PRO A 94 -0.33 10.14 -6.35
N LYS A 95 -1.13 10.93 -7.10
CA LYS A 95 -2.32 10.40 -7.77
C LYS A 95 -1.92 9.51 -8.94
N VAL A 96 -2.43 8.28 -8.94
CA VAL A 96 -2.21 7.30 -9.99
C VAL A 96 -3.54 6.70 -10.44
N GLU A 97 -3.55 6.17 -11.66
CA GLU A 97 -4.61 5.29 -12.11
C GLU A 97 -4.02 3.96 -12.59
N ILE A 98 -4.62 2.84 -12.22
CA ILE A 98 -4.24 1.50 -12.71
C ILE A 98 -5.34 0.98 -13.61
N CYS A 99 -4.96 0.38 -14.74
CA CYS A 99 -5.87 -0.34 -15.62
C CYS A 99 -5.37 -1.77 -15.90
N ALA A 100 -6.27 -2.75 -15.81
CA ALA A 100 -6.01 -4.14 -16.14
C ALA A 100 -7.20 -4.73 -16.92
N TYR A 101 -6.94 -5.55 -17.94
CA TYR A 101 -7.98 -6.14 -18.79
C TYR A 101 -7.88 -7.67 -18.78
N ASP A 102 -8.98 -8.32 -18.43
CA ASP A 102 -9.16 -9.78 -18.55
C ASP A 102 -9.86 -10.08 -19.86
N ALA A 103 -9.07 -10.45 -20.88
CA ALA A 103 -9.57 -10.78 -22.21
C ALA A 103 -10.48 -12.01 -22.24
N SER A 104 -10.35 -12.93 -21.26
CA SER A 104 -11.19 -14.13 -21.19
C SER A 104 -12.63 -13.82 -20.80
N LYS A 105 -12.83 -12.72 -20.07
CA LYS A 105 -14.15 -12.28 -19.57
C LYS A 105 -14.67 -11.03 -20.27
N GLY A 106 -13.83 -10.32 -21.03
CA GLY A 106 -14.20 -9.03 -21.61
C GLY A 106 -14.42 -7.95 -20.56
N THR A 107 -13.70 -8.02 -19.44
CA THR A 107 -13.84 -7.10 -18.31
C THR A 107 -12.55 -6.36 -18.03
N TRP A 108 -12.63 -5.10 -17.61
CA TRP A 108 -11.47 -4.34 -17.16
C TRP A 108 -11.69 -3.70 -15.81
N LEU A 109 -10.59 -3.52 -15.10
CA LEU A 109 -10.52 -2.85 -13.81
C LEU A 109 -9.83 -1.50 -13.99
N ARG A 110 -10.42 -0.44 -13.45
CA ARG A 110 -9.76 0.85 -13.23
C ARG A 110 -9.63 1.11 -11.74
N ILE A 111 -8.46 1.52 -11.27
CA ILE A 111 -8.21 1.84 -9.86
C ILE A 111 -7.65 3.25 -9.79
N GLU A 112 -8.38 4.15 -9.16
CA GLU A 112 -7.92 5.51 -8.82
C GLU A 112 -7.41 5.48 -7.39
N ALA A 113 -6.17 5.96 -7.15
CA ALA A 113 -5.58 5.95 -5.82
C ALA A 113 -4.51 7.04 -5.65
N LYS A 114 -4.09 7.23 -4.39
CA LYS A 114 -2.82 7.89 -4.07
C LYS A 114 -1.81 6.83 -3.65
N VAL A 115 -0.60 6.86 -4.17
CA VAL A 115 0.48 6.01 -3.69
C VAL A 115 1.17 6.64 -2.49
N VAL A 116 1.52 5.83 -1.49
CA VAL A 116 2.27 6.26 -0.32
C VAL A 116 3.47 5.34 -0.12
N PRO A 117 4.71 5.87 -0.07
CA PRO A 117 5.89 5.06 0.15
C PRO A 117 5.87 4.46 1.57
N ASP A 118 6.28 3.20 1.68
CA ASP A 118 6.56 2.56 2.96
C ASP A 118 8.05 2.24 3.06
N GLU A 119 8.72 2.93 3.98
CA GLU A 119 10.18 2.82 4.16
C GLU A 119 10.58 1.69 5.10
N ARG A 120 9.61 1.03 5.75
CA ARG A 120 9.84 -0.04 6.71
C ARG A 120 10.49 -1.26 6.06
N LEU A 121 11.47 -1.82 6.74
CA LEU A 121 12.24 -2.96 6.24
C LEU A 121 11.34 -4.20 6.06
N GLU A 122 10.43 -4.43 6.99
CA GLU A 122 9.48 -5.54 6.97
C GLU A 122 8.53 -5.50 5.77
N ALA A 123 8.07 -4.31 5.38
CA ALA A 123 7.24 -4.14 4.18
C ALA A 123 8.04 -4.47 2.92
N LYS A 124 9.25 -3.90 2.78
CA LYS A 124 10.14 -4.18 1.64
C LYS A 124 10.48 -5.67 1.54
N GLN A 125 10.82 -6.31 2.66
CA GLN A 125 11.14 -7.72 2.73
C GLN A 125 9.94 -8.59 2.33
N TYR A 126 8.75 -8.33 2.88
CA TYR A 126 7.54 -9.08 2.56
C TYR A 126 7.23 -9.06 1.07
N ILE A 127 7.28 -7.89 0.43
CA ILE A 127 7.01 -7.76 -1.02
C ILE A 127 8.04 -8.53 -1.85
N LEU A 128 9.33 -8.46 -1.50
CA LEU A 128 10.38 -9.19 -2.21
C LEU A 128 10.27 -10.71 -2.01
N ASP A 129 9.74 -11.16 -0.87
CA ASP A 129 9.46 -12.58 -0.62
C ASP A 129 8.29 -13.10 -1.46
N GLN A 130 7.28 -12.26 -1.73
CA GLN A 130 6.17 -12.60 -2.64
C GLN A 130 6.58 -12.60 -4.12
N TYR A 131 7.66 -11.90 -4.47
CA TYR A 131 8.19 -11.80 -5.83
C TYR A 131 9.71 -12.11 -5.87
N PRO A 132 10.13 -13.38 -5.64
CA PRO A 132 11.54 -13.75 -5.52
C PRO A 132 12.40 -13.37 -6.73
N GLN A 133 11.81 -13.31 -7.93
CA GLN A 133 12.51 -12.89 -9.16
C GLN A 133 13.06 -11.46 -9.07
N LEU A 134 12.47 -10.59 -8.25
CA LEU A 134 12.93 -9.21 -8.05
C LEU A 134 14.22 -9.14 -7.21
N LYS A 135 14.55 -10.18 -6.44
CA LYS A 135 15.74 -10.20 -5.57
C LYS A 135 17.06 -10.15 -6.36
N SER A 136 17.01 -10.43 -7.66
CA SER A 136 18.15 -10.22 -8.57
C SER A 136 18.49 -8.73 -8.80
N MET A 137 17.52 -7.83 -8.60
CA MET A 137 17.63 -6.40 -8.88
C MET A 137 17.44 -5.51 -7.64
N TYR A 138 16.85 -6.04 -6.56
CA TYR A 138 16.44 -5.28 -5.37
C TYR A 138 16.74 -6.04 -4.08
N LYS A 139 17.02 -5.29 -3.00
CA LYS A 139 17.18 -5.81 -1.62
C LYS A 139 16.35 -4.96 -0.66
N ALA A 140 15.90 -5.52 0.47
CA ALA A 140 15.05 -4.79 1.39
C ALA A 140 15.78 -3.58 2.01
N GLU A 141 17.09 -3.72 2.24
CA GLU A 141 17.98 -2.69 2.76
C GLU A 141 18.48 -1.71 1.68
N ASP A 142 18.19 -1.96 0.40
CA ASP A 142 18.60 -1.07 -0.69
C ASP A 142 17.69 0.17 -0.75
N GLU A 143 18.31 1.36 -0.78
CA GLU A 143 17.61 2.64 -0.96
C GLU A 143 16.83 2.71 -2.27
N ASN A 144 17.25 1.95 -3.29
CA ASN A 144 16.55 1.88 -4.57
C ASN A 144 15.25 1.07 -4.48
N THR A 145 15.10 0.16 -3.50
CA THR A 145 13.84 -0.58 -3.32
C THR A 145 12.76 0.35 -2.80
N LEU A 146 11.74 0.58 -3.62
CA LEU A 146 10.59 1.40 -3.27
C LEU A 146 9.32 0.54 -3.34
N VAL A 147 8.69 0.35 -2.19
CA VAL A 147 7.35 -0.24 -2.08
C VAL A 147 6.36 0.87 -1.73
N LEU A 148 5.21 0.86 -2.38
CA LEU A 148 4.16 1.86 -2.15
C LEU A 148 2.82 1.18 -1.97
N TYR A 149 2.04 1.61 -0.99
CA TYR A 149 0.65 1.17 -0.86
C TYR A 149 -0.31 2.15 -1.54
N LEU A 150 -1.45 1.63 -1.98
CA LEU A 150 -2.57 2.42 -2.47
C LEU A 150 -3.38 2.95 -1.30
N LYS A 151 -3.61 4.26 -1.27
CA LYS A 151 -4.41 4.98 -0.29
C LYS A 151 -5.58 5.67 -0.98
N ASP A 152 -6.70 5.77 -0.28
CA ASP A 152 -7.95 6.38 -0.77
C ASP A 152 -8.40 5.71 -2.09
N ALA A 153 -8.31 4.38 -2.18
CA ALA A 153 -8.45 3.67 -3.43
C ALA A 153 -9.92 3.46 -3.80
N THR A 154 -10.26 3.72 -5.06
CA THR A 154 -11.56 3.40 -5.65
C THR A 154 -11.33 2.55 -6.88
N ALA A 155 -11.91 1.35 -6.90
CA ALA A 155 -11.82 0.41 -8.00
C ALA A 155 -13.17 0.27 -8.70
N THR A 156 -13.19 0.45 -10.01
CA THR A 156 -14.37 0.22 -10.85
C THR A 156 -14.12 -0.95 -11.79
N PHE A 157 -14.91 -2.00 -11.62
CA PHE A 157 -15.00 -3.14 -12.53
C PHE A 157 -15.98 -2.79 -13.64
N ASN A 158 -15.52 -2.94 -14.88
CA ASN A 158 -16.25 -2.62 -16.08
C ASN A 158 -16.36 -3.86 -16.98
N SER A 159 -17.39 -3.86 -17.82
CA SER A 159 -17.66 -4.92 -18.79
C SER A 159 -18.27 -4.30 -20.05
N PHE A 160 -18.10 -4.97 -21.20
CA PHE A 160 -18.84 -4.62 -22.40
C PHE A 160 -20.33 -4.99 -22.32
N SER A 161 -20.70 -5.93 -21.43
CA SER A 161 -22.03 -6.54 -21.40
C SER A 161 -22.79 -6.35 -20.08
N SER A 162 -22.15 -5.80 -19.05
CA SER A 162 -22.75 -5.65 -17.71
C SER A 162 -22.51 -4.24 -17.15
N PRO A 163 -23.41 -3.72 -16.29
CA PRO A 163 -23.19 -2.46 -15.61
C PRO A 163 -21.89 -2.44 -14.79
N ALA A 164 -21.27 -1.27 -14.70
CA ALA A 164 -20.08 -1.08 -13.90
C ALA A 164 -20.37 -1.23 -12.40
N ARG A 165 -19.42 -1.79 -11.65
CA ARG A 165 -19.48 -1.93 -10.19
C ARG A 165 -18.26 -1.27 -9.56
N THR A 166 -18.47 -0.46 -8.52
CA THR A 166 -17.41 0.26 -7.82
C THR A 166 -17.26 -0.23 -6.39
N VAL A 167 -16.02 -0.37 -5.93
CA VAL A 167 -15.66 -0.70 -4.54
C VAL A 167 -14.59 0.27 -4.04
N LYS A 168 -14.51 0.43 -2.72
CA LYS A 168 -13.47 1.20 -2.04
C LYS A 168 -12.70 0.30 -1.10
N PHE A 169 -11.42 0.59 -0.94
CA PHE A 169 -10.51 -0.13 -0.05
C PHE A 169 -9.26 0.71 0.29
#